data_AF-A0A5C8ZJS0-F1
#
_entry.id   AF-A0A5C8ZJS0-F1
#
_cell.length_a   1.000
_cell.length_b   1.000
_cell.length_c   1.000
_cell.angle_alpha   90.00
_cell.angle_beta   90.00
_cell.angle_gamma   90.00
#
_symmetry.space_group_name_H-M   'P 1'
#
loop_
_entity.id
_entity.type
_entity.pdbx_description
1 polymer ?
#
loop_
_entity_poly.entity_id
_entity_poly.type
_entity_poly.pdbx_seq_one_letter_code
_entity_poly.pdbx_strand_id
1 'polypeptide(L)'
;MDGGDLLPEPPAAALDFPVAVPADLPLVDVGVVGRGWGRAGGSGAPVLWGNVEVADRSSLVGEDPRTWQLETRPRRGVRPAGPAGQLGLGLLVDPDVATLAGDAVHRMLRSRIPAGLGGDETRHRMQACWERSQELREVFSPLPPPGSPWLRRDVDVDGQRFAWWVHEDELGWAGAADLGAVFVVGHGLGAAPADRSLRLLAPPQAAQLLAED
;
A
#
# COMPACT_ATOMS: atom_id res chain seq x y z
N MET A 1 13.84 27.89 12.71
CA MET A 1 12.82 27.06 12.07
C MET A 1 13.36 26.72 10.70
N ASP A 2 14.14 25.65 10.61
CA ASP A 2 14.70 25.21 9.34
C ASP A 2 13.56 24.65 8.49
N GLY A 3 13.35 25.27 7.33
CA GLY A 3 12.48 24.74 6.29
C GLY A 3 13.02 23.36 5.90
N GLY A 4 12.29 22.31 6.27
CA GLY A 4 12.61 20.97 5.81
C GLY A 4 12.49 20.96 4.29
N ASP A 5 13.63 20.90 3.60
CA ASP A 5 13.67 20.71 2.15
C ASP A 5 12.88 19.45 1.82
N LEU A 6 11.67 19.64 1.29
CA LEU A 6 10.89 18.56 0.71
C LEU A 6 11.74 17.99 -0.43
N LEU A 7 12.08 16.71 -0.32
CA LEU A 7 12.86 16.04 -1.35
C LEU A 7 12.10 16.11 -2.67
N PRO A 8 12.74 16.55 -3.77
CA PRO A 8 12.07 16.62 -5.06
C PRO A 8 11.62 15.21 -5.47
N GLU A 9 10.41 15.14 -6.03
CA GLU A 9 9.88 13.91 -6.58
C GLU A 9 10.84 13.38 -7.66
N PRO A 10 11.24 12.10 -7.62
CA PRO A 10 12.05 11.52 -8.69
C PRO A 10 11.24 11.50 -10.00
N PRO A 11 11.89 11.66 -11.17
CA PRO A 11 11.18 11.56 -12.44
C PRO A 11 10.44 10.22 -12.58
N ALA A 12 9.26 10.21 -13.21
CA ALA A 12 8.49 8.99 -13.44
C ALA A 12 9.31 7.92 -14.20
N ALA A 13 10.13 8.34 -15.16
CA ALA A 13 11.04 7.46 -15.89
C ALA A 13 12.13 6.79 -15.01
N ALA A 14 12.33 7.27 -13.78
CA ALA A 14 13.22 6.67 -12.78
C ALA A 14 12.52 5.64 -11.88
N LEU A 15 11.23 5.33 -12.12
CA LEU A 15 10.54 4.23 -11.46
C LEU A 15 11.28 2.92 -11.74
N ASP A 16 11.60 2.19 -10.68
CA ASP A 16 12.52 1.05 -10.72
C ASP A 16 11.88 -0.27 -10.26
N PHE A 17 10.56 -0.29 -10.11
CA PHE A 17 9.78 -1.48 -9.75
C PHE A 17 8.46 -1.54 -10.52
N PRO A 18 7.88 -2.73 -10.72
CA PRO A 18 6.60 -2.86 -11.39
C PRO A 18 5.43 -2.37 -10.52
N VAL A 19 4.37 -1.85 -11.12
CA VAL A 19 3.16 -1.42 -10.38
C VAL A 19 2.03 -2.39 -10.64
N ALA A 20 1.43 -2.90 -9.57
CA ALA A 20 0.27 -3.77 -9.65
C ALA A 20 -1.00 -2.96 -9.89
N VAL A 21 -1.81 -3.40 -10.84
CA VAL A 21 -3.15 -2.86 -11.10
C VAL A 21 -4.13 -4.02 -11.33
N PRO A 22 -5.45 -3.83 -11.15
CA PRO A 22 -6.43 -4.87 -11.52
C PRO A 22 -6.31 -5.25 -13.00
N ALA A 23 -6.31 -6.56 -13.28
CA ALA A 23 -6.15 -7.07 -14.65
C ALA A 23 -7.43 -6.94 -15.48
N ASP A 24 -8.58 -6.94 -14.81
CA ASP A 24 -9.93 -6.85 -15.37
C ASP A 24 -10.33 -5.43 -15.77
N LEU A 25 -9.58 -4.41 -15.32
CA LEU A 25 -9.87 -3.01 -15.63
C LEU A 25 -9.01 -2.48 -16.79
N PRO A 26 -9.59 -1.72 -17.74
CA PRO A 26 -8.83 -0.91 -18.69
C PRO A 26 -7.89 0.06 -17.95
N LEU A 27 -6.68 0.29 -18.47
CA LEU A 27 -5.73 1.23 -17.81
C LEU A 27 -6.26 2.66 -17.73
N VAL A 28 -7.10 3.07 -18.68
CA VAL A 28 -7.74 4.39 -18.68
C VAL A 28 -8.66 4.61 -17.48
N ASP A 29 -9.16 3.53 -16.86
CA ASP A 29 -10.05 3.58 -15.69
C ASP A 29 -9.27 3.49 -14.35
N VAL A 30 -7.94 3.38 -14.41
CA VAL A 30 -7.07 3.33 -13.23
C VAL A 30 -6.41 4.70 -13.06
N GLY A 31 -6.53 5.29 -11.86
CA GLY A 31 -5.86 6.54 -11.49
C GLY A 31 -4.85 6.34 -10.37
N VAL A 32 -3.73 7.05 -10.39
CA VAL A 32 -2.76 7.11 -9.28
C VAL A 32 -3.28 8.10 -8.24
N VAL A 33 -3.50 7.59 -7.04
CA VAL A 33 -4.11 8.33 -5.93
C VAL A 33 -3.14 8.64 -4.80
N GLY A 34 -1.92 8.12 -4.90
CA GLY A 34 -0.86 8.31 -3.94
C GLY A 34 0.46 7.82 -4.50
N ARG A 35 1.52 8.54 -4.16
CA ARG A 35 2.90 8.16 -4.47
C ARG A 35 3.81 8.59 -3.34
N GLY A 36 4.77 7.74 -3.01
CA GLY A 36 5.81 8.01 -2.03
C GLY A 36 7.19 7.98 -2.67
N TRP A 37 8.13 8.70 -2.08
CA TRP A 37 9.55 8.64 -2.43
C TRP A 37 10.39 9.00 -1.21
N GLY A 38 11.66 8.62 -1.24
CA GLY A 38 12.59 8.90 -0.16
C GLY A 38 14.03 8.58 -0.54
N ARG A 39 14.98 9.05 0.28
CA ARG A 39 16.38 8.72 0.09
C ARG A 39 16.69 7.34 0.66
N ALA A 40 17.53 6.58 -0.05
CA ALA A 40 18.08 5.32 0.43
C ALA A 40 19.17 5.48 1.51
N GLY A 41 19.34 6.69 2.09
CA GLY A 41 20.42 7.00 3.01
C GLY A 41 20.59 8.52 3.22
N GLY A 42 21.85 8.95 3.36
CA GLY A 42 22.21 10.34 3.73
C GLY A 42 21.90 11.40 2.67
N SER A 43 22.25 12.65 2.97
CA SER A 43 21.93 13.85 2.15
C SER A 43 22.48 13.86 0.71
N GLY A 44 23.31 12.87 0.32
CA GLY A 44 23.79 12.66 -1.04
C GLY A 44 23.27 11.38 -1.73
N ALA A 45 22.44 10.58 -1.06
CA ALA A 45 21.91 9.34 -1.64
C ALA A 45 20.85 9.63 -2.71
N PRO A 46 20.68 8.73 -3.71
CA PRO A 46 19.64 8.85 -4.70
C PRO A 46 18.26 8.86 -4.04
N VAL A 47 17.37 9.70 -4.56
CA VAL A 47 15.94 9.66 -4.24
C VAL A 47 15.35 8.49 -5.02
N LEU A 48 14.76 7.54 -4.30
CA LEU A 48 14.12 6.38 -4.86
C LEU A 48 12.61 6.51 -4.75
N TRP A 49 11.93 5.92 -5.73
CA TRP A 49 10.49 5.71 -5.62
C TRP A 49 10.17 4.80 -4.43
N GLY A 50 9.16 5.21 -3.68
CA GLY A 50 8.55 4.48 -2.57
C GLY A 50 7.36 3.67 -3.09
N ASN A 51 6.20 3.81 -2.45
CA ASN A 51 4.98 3.14 -2.87
C ASN A 51 4.26 3.90 -4.00
N VAL A 52 3.49 3.18 -4.81
CA VAL A 52 2.53 3.73 -5.77
C VAL A 52 1.16 3.18 -5.44
N GLU A 53 0.18 4.07 -5.32
CA GLU A 53 -1.20 3.72 -4.97
C GLU A 53 -2.12 4.06 -6.12
N VAL A 54 -2.92 3.07 -6.53
CA VAL A 54 -3.90 3.22 -7.59
C VAL A 54 -5.31 2.94 -7.05
N ALA A 55 -6.31 3.54 -7.67
CA ALA A 55 -7.72 3.30 -7.41
C ALA A 55 -8.52 3.44 -8.71
N ASP A 56 -9.84 3.24 -8.61
CA ASP A 56 -10.76 3.59 -9.68
C ASP A 56 -10.70 5.10 -9.97
N ARG A 57 -10.45 5.46 -11.24
CA ARG A 57 -10.35 6.85 -11.67
C ARG A 57 -11.67 7.61 -11.51
N SER A 58 -12.82 6.93 -11.59
CA SER A 58 -14.13 7.57 -11.37
C SER A 58 -14.30 8.06 -9.92
N SER A 59 -13.69 7.38 -8.95
CA SER A 59 -13.69 7.78 -7.54
C SER A 59 -12.78 8.97 -7.22
N LEU A 60 -12.03 9.49 -8.21
CA LEU A 60 -11.26 10.73 -8.09
C LEU A 60 -12.09 11.98 -8.44
N VAL A 61 -13.16 11.82 -9.22
CA VAL A 61 -13.90 12.93 -9.84
C VAL A 61 -15.25 13.19 -9.14
N GLY A 62 -15.67 12.33 -8.21
CA GLY A 62 -16.95 12.45 -7.48
C GLY A 62 -16.84 12.26 -5.97
N GLU A 63 -17.95 12.49 -5.27
CA GLU A 63 -18.13 12.25 -3.82
C GLU A 63 -18.29 10.75 -3.47
N ASP A 64 -18.26 9.86 -4.46
CA ASP A 64 -18.48 8.44 -4.25
C ASP A 64 -17.26 7.82 -3.55
N PRO A 65 -17.43 7.15 -2.40
CA PRO A 65 -16.31 6.55 -1.69
C PRO A 65 -15.60 5.53 -2.59
N ARG A 66 -14.26 5.60 -2.61
CA ARG A 66 -13.41 4.68 -3.37
C ARG A 66 -13.86 3.24 -3.14
N THR A 67 -14.28 2.58 -4.21
CA THR A 67 -14.72 1.17 -4.18
C THR A 67 -13.57 0.24 -3.83
N TRP A 68 -12.36 0.60 -4.24
CA TRP A 68 -11.13 -0.07 -3.89
C TRP A 68 -9.92 0.85 -4.01
N GLN A 69 -8.83 0.48 -3.35
CA GLN A 69 -7.51 1.07 -3.50
C GLN A 69 -6.46 -0.03 -3.40
N LEU A 70 -5.39 0.10 -4.20
CA LEU A 70 -4.30 -0.86 -4.27
C LEU A 70 -2.97 -0.11 -4.20
N GLU A 71 -2.18 -0.41 -3.19
CA GLU A 71 -0.82 0.08 -3.00
C GLU A 71 0.16 -1.00 -3.45
N THR A 72 1.09 -0.63 -4.31
CA THR A 72 2.27 -1.42 -4.64
C THR A 72 3.48 -0.86 -3.90
N ARG A 73 4.17 -1.70 -3.14
CA ARG A 73 5.41 -1.33 -2.43
C ARG A 73 6.59 -2.12 -3.02
N PRO A 74 7.70 -1.45 -3.37
CA PRO A 74 8.88 -2.14 -3.85
C PRO A 74 9.50 -3.00 -2.76
N ARG A 75 9.97 -4.20 -3.13
CA ARG A 75 10.87 -4.97 -2.26
C ARG A 75 12.25 -4.32 -2.28
N ARG A 76 12.76 -3.92 -1.11
CA ARG A 76 14.05 -3.20 -0.97
C ARG A 76 15.06 -3.94 -0.10
N GLY A 77 14.67 -5.06 0.50
CA GLY A 77 15.46 -5.85 1.43
C GLY A 77 15.82 -5.06 2.68
N VAL A 78 17.08 -5.22 3.08
CA VAL A 78 17.67 -4.55 4.25
C VAL A 78 18.47 -3.35 3.77
N ARG A 79 18.17 -2.16 4.29
CA ARG A 79 18.85 -0.90 3.93
C ARG A 79 19.08 0.00 5.14
N PRO A 80 20.07 0.91 5.13
CA PRO A 80 20.29 1.84 6.23
C PRO A 80 19.10 2.78 6.47
N ALA A 81 18.71 3.03 7.72
CA ALA A 81 17.64 3.98 8.07
C ALA A 81 18.08 5.46 8.05
N GLY A 82 19.26 5.79 7.51
CA GLY A 82 19.77 7.16 7.50
C GLY A 82 21.19 7.29 6.92
N PRO A 83 21.85 8.45 7.09
CA PRO A 83 23.19 8.68 6.57
C PRO A 83 24.20 7.63 7.04
N ALA A 84 24.94 7.06 6.08
CA ALA A 84 26.06 6.17 6.35
C ALA A 84 27.10 6.94 7.18
N GLY A 85 27.16 6.65 8.48
CA GLY A 85 28.08 7.30 9.41
C GLY A 85 27.52 7.57 10.81
N GLN A 86 26.19 7.59 10.98
CA GLN A 86 25.59 7.66 12.32
C GLN A 86 25.34 6.25 12.87
N LEU A 87 26.33 5.73 13.59
CA LEU A 87 26.18 4.58 14.50
C LEU A 87 24.98 4.85 15.43
N GLY A 88 23.84 4.21 15.15
CA GLY A 88 22.62 4.35 15.96
C GLY A 88 21.31 4.44 15.16
N LEU A 89 21.36 4.72 13.85
CA LEU A 89 20.18 4.62 13.00
C LEU A 89 20.07 3.18 12.48
N GLY A 90 19.00 2.49 12.86
CA GLY A 90 18.80 1.06 12.60
C GLY A 90 18.73 0.66 11.12
N LEU A 91 18.33 -0.58 10.86
CA LEU A 91 18.10 -1.09 9.52
C LEU A 91 16.62 -0.96 9.17
N LEU A 92 16.30 -0.43 7.99
CA LEU A 92 15.00 -0.58 7.37
C LEU A 92 14.95 -1.95 6.69
N VAL A 93 14.00 -2.77 7.12
CA VAL A 93 13.75 -4.10 6.57
C VAL A 93 12.41 -4.07 5.87
N ASP A 94 12.27 -4.81 4.77
CA ASP A 94 10.97 -5.03 4.18
C ASP A 94 9.99 -5.63 5.20
N PRO A 95 8.74 -5.15 5.23
CA PRO A 95 7.75 -5.65 6.16
C PRO A 95 7.40 -7.12 5.86
N ASP A 96 7.14 -7.89 6.91
CA ASP A 96 6.47 -9.19 6.75
C ASP A 96 5.01 -9.01 6.29
N VAL A 97 4.40 -10.10 5.82
CA VAL A 97 3.02 -10.08 5.32
C VAL A 97 2.01 -9.71 6.40
N ALA A 98 2.29 -10.01 7.68
CA ALA A 98 1.42 -9.65 8.79
C ALA A 98 1.35 -8.12 8.97
N THR A 99 2.50 -7.46 8.86
CA THR A 99 2.64 -6.00 8.90
C THR A 99 1.90 -5.36 7.73
N LEU A 100 2.07 -5.89 6.52
CA LEU A 100 1.35 -5.43 5.33
C LEU A 100 -0.17 -5.60 5.47
N ALA A 101 -0.61 -6.72 6.04
CA ALA A 101 -2.02 -7.00 6.29
C ALA A 101 -2.61 -6.04 7.34
N GLY A 102 -1.88 -5.77 8.43
CA GLY A 102 -2.24 -4.74 9.41
C GLY A 102 -2.36 -3.35 8.78
N ASP A 103 -1.40 -2.97 7.94
CA ASP A 103 -1.44 -1.69 7.21
C ASP A 103 -2.67 -1.59 6.29
N ALA A 104 -3.05 -2.70 5.64
CA ALA A 104 -4.26 -2.78 4.82
C ALA A 104 -5.50 -2.44 5.64
N VAL A 105 -5.63 -3.04 6.82
CA VAL A 105 -6.74 -2.81 7.76
C VAL A 105 -6.74 -1.37 8.25
N HIS A 106 -5.57 -0.85 8.65
CA HIS A 106 -5.47 0.54 9.10
C HIS A 106 -5.96 1.52 8.03
N ARG A 107 -5.57 1.30 6.77
CA ARG A 107 -6.00 2.12 5.62
C ARG A 107 -7.50 1.98 5.36
N MET A 108 -8.03 0.76 5.41
CA MET A 108 -9.47 0.50 5.28
C MET A 108 -10.26 1.29 6.33
N LEU A 109 -9.90 1.18 7.61
CA LEU A 109 -10.58 1.85 8.70
C LEU A 109 -10.43 3.38 8.62
N ARG A 110 -9.21 3.86 8.35
CA ARG A 110 -8.93 5.30 8.16
C ARG A 110 -9.77 5.89 7.03
N SER A 111 -9.99 5.16 5.93
CA SER A 111 -10.81 5.63 4.81
C SER A 111 -12.26 5.93 5.20
N ARG A 112 -12.69 5.49 6.40
CA ARG A 112 -14.05 5.69 6.94
C ARG A 112 -14.15 6.84 7.92
N ILE A 113 -13.03 7.48 8.26
CA ILE A 113 -13.05 8.66 9.12
C ILE A 113 -13.68 9.81 8.31
N PRO A 114 -14.83 10.37 8.76
CA PRO A 114 -15.46 11.48 8.07
C PRO A 114 -14.52 12.70 7.98
N ALA A 115 -14.59 13.41 6.86
CA ALA A 115 -13.95 14.71 6.73
C ALA A 115 -14.66 15.76 7.62
N GLY A 116 -13.95 16.83 7.99
CA GLY A 116 -14.52 17.96 8.74
C GLY A 116 -14.65 17.76 10.25
N LEU A 117 -14.12 16.66 10.80
CA LEU A 117 -14.04 16.45 12.25
C LEU A 117 -13.02 17.38 12.92
N GLY A 118 -13.24 17.69 14.20
CA GLY A 118 -12.26 18.41 15.03
C GLY A 118 -10.96 17.61 15.21
N GLY A 119 -9.88 18.30 15.57
CA GLY A 119 -8.54 17.68 15.68
C GLY A 119 -8.46 16.56 16.73
N ASP A 120 -9.11 16.72 17.88
CA ASP A 120 -9.07 15.70 18.95
C ASP A 120 -9.88 14.46 18.57
N GLU A 121 -11.06 14.63 17.97
CA GLU A 121 -11.89 13.53 17.49
C GLU A 121 -11.20 12.77 16.35
N THR A 122 -10.56 13.50 15.41
CA THR A 122 -9.77 12.89 14.34
C THR A 122 -8.64 12.05 14.90
N ARG A 123 -7.92 12.56 15.91
CA ARG A 123 -6.83 11.84 16.58
C ARG A 123 -7.34 10.60 17.30
N HIS A 124 -8.46 10.70 18.02
CA HIS A 124 -9.09 9.58 18.71
C HIS A 124 -9.47 8.46 17.74
N ARG A 125 -10.11 8.79 16.61
CA ARG A 125 -10.46 7.81 15.57
C ARG A 125 -9.24 7.19 14.90
N MET A 126 -8.22 8.00 14.62
CA MET A 126 -6.97 7.49 14.04
C MET A 126 -6.28 6.49 14.97
N GLN A 127 -6.28 6.78 16.28
CA GLN A 127 -5.76 5.87 17.30
C GLN A 127 -6.53 4.56 17.34
N ALA A 128 -7.87 4.60 17.34
CA ALA A 128 -8.69 3.39 17.29
C ALA A 128 -8.44 2.55 16.02
N CYS A 129 -8.26 3.21 14.86
CA CYS A 129 -7.88 2.52 13.62
C CYS A 129 -6.51 1.82 13.75
N TRP A 130 -5.55 2.47 14.43
CA TRP A 130 -4.23 1.88 14.66
C TRP A 130 -4.31 0.69 15.62
N GLU A 131 -4.97 0.84 16.77
CA GLU A 131 -5.17 -0.24 17.76
C GLU A 131 -5.79 -1.47 17.11
N ARG A 132 -6.90 -1.28 16.38
CA ARG A 132 -7.57 -2.38 15.68
C ARG A 132 -6.67 -3.08 14.65
N SER A 133 -5.84 -2.30 13.93
CA SER A 133 -4.89 -2.88 12.97
C SER A 133 -3.81 -3.71 13.65
N GLN A 134 -3.35 -3.30 14.84
CA GLN A 134 -2.35 -4.05 15.60
C GLN A 134 -2.93 -5.33 16.17
N GLU A 135 -4.15 -5.30 16.73
CA GLU A 135 -4.85 -6.52 17.18
C GLU A 135 -4.95 -7.56 16.07
N LEU A 136 -5.38 -7.14 14.87
CA LEU A 136 -5.51 -8.06 13.72
C LEU A 136 -4.17 -8.55 13.20
N ARG A 137 -3.12 -7.72 13.27
CA ARG A 137 -1.74 -8.12 12.95
C ARG A 137 -1.18 -9.14 13.94
N GLU A 138 -1.47 -9.00 15.23
CA GLU A 138 -1.08 -9.97 16.26
C GLU A 138 -1.74 -11.32 16.03
N VAL A 139 -3.03 -11.34 15.70
CA VAL A 139 -3.77 -12.56 15.34
C VAL A 139 -3.24 -13.21 14.06
N PHE A 140 -2.68 -12.41 13.15
CA PHE A 140 -2.06 -12.91 11.93
C PHE A 140 -0.74 -13.65 12.21
N SER A 141 0.11 -13.12 13.09
CA SER A 141 1.53 -13.51 13.16
C SER A 141 1.75 -14.87 13.86
N PRO A 142 2.60 -15.78 13.32
CA PRO A 142 3.39 -15.67 12.09
C PRO A 142 2.60 -16.03 10.82
N LEU A 143 1.60 -16.90 10.93
CA LEU A 143 0.57 -17.15 9.93
C LEU A 143 -0.76 -17.39 10.67
N PRO A 144 -1.90 -16.94 10.12
CA PRO A 144 -3.17 -17.04 10.82
C PRO A 144 -3.60 -18.49 11.07
N PRO A 145 -4.05 -18.84 12.29
CA PRO A 145 -4.56 -20.17 12.57
C PRO A 145 -5.92 -20.43 11.90
N PRO A 146 -6.36 -21.69 11.78
CA PRO A 146 -7.73 -22.01 11.37
C PRO A 146 -8.77 -21.31 12.26
N GLY A 147 -9.81 -20.75 11.65
CA GLY A 147 -10.85 -19.99 12.37
C GLY A 147 -10.44 -18.57 12.75
N SER A 148 -9.25 -18.11 12.36
CA SER A 148 -8.88 -16.69 12.44
C SER A 148 -9.76 -15.82 11.53
N PRO A 149 -9.86 -14.51 11.81
CA PRO A 149 -10.57 -13.55 10.94
C PRO A 149 -9.86 -13.28 9.60
N TRP A 150 -8.75 -13.98 9.33
CA TRP A 150 -7.98 -13.87 8.11
C TRP A 150 -8.27 -15.05 7.18
N LEU A 151 -8.64 -14.73 5.94
CA LEU A 151 -8.86 -15.69 4.87
C LEU A 151 -7.64 -15.72 3.97
N ARG A 152 -7.12 -16.92 3.72
CA ARG A 152 -6.15 -17.15 2.64
C ARG A 152 -6.91 -17.36 1.34
N ARG A 153 -6.67 -16.50 0.35
CA ARG A 153 -7.12 -16.64 -1.04
C ARG A 153 -5.91 -16.74 -1.95
N ASP A 154 -6.15 -17.15 -3.19
CA ASP A 154 -5.16 -17.03 -4.25
C ASP A 154 -5.47 -15.77 -5.07
N VAL A 155 -4.44 -15.03 -5.45
CA VAL A 155 -4.51 -13.95 -6.45
C VAL A 155 -3.71 -14.37 -7.67
N ASP A 156 -4.30 -14.26 -8.85
CA ASP A 156 -3.59 -14.47 -10.11
C ASP A 156 -2.87 -13.18 -10.50
N VAL A 157 -1.59 -13.27 -10.83
CA VAL A 157 -0.77 -12.14 -11.28
C VAL A 157 -0.03 -12.57 -12.52
N ASP A 158 -0.45 -12.06 -13.68
CA ASP A 158 0.10 -12.39 -15.00
C ASP A 158 0.22 -13.92 -15.23
N GLY A 159 -0.80 -14.69 -14.80
CA GLY A 159 -0.86 -16.14 -14.93
C GLY A 159 -0.13 -16.95 -13.85
N GLN A 160 0.42 -16.29 -12.83
CA GLN A 160 1.02 -16.94 -11.66
C GLN A 160 0.19 -16.71 -10.40
N ARG A 161 -0.02 -17.75 -9.59
CA ARG A 161 -0.79 -17.66 -8.34
C ARG A 161 0.08 -17.28 -7.15
N PHE A 162 -0.39 -16.33 -6.35
CA PHE A 162 0.21 -15.89 -5.10
C PHE A 162 -0.78 -16.00 -3.95
N ALA A 163 -0.29 -16.20 -2.73
CA ALA A 163 -1.13 -16.16 -1.55
C ALA A 163 -1.52 -14.72 -1.23
N TRP A 164 -2.82 -14.46 -1.13
CA TRP A 164 -3.39 -13.20 -0.72
C TRP A 164 -4.14 -13.39 0.59
N TRP A 165 -3.76 -12.65 1.61
CA TRP A 165 -4.45 -12.70 2.90
C TRP A 165 -5.42 -11.56 3.03
N VAL A 166 -6.66 -11.88 3.37
CA VAL A 166 -7.78 -10.96 3.36
C VAL A 166 -8.49 -10.98 4.70
N HIS A 167 -8.77 -9.80 5.23
CA HIS A 167 -9.73 -9.57 6.30
C HIS A 167 -10.97 -8.91 5.69
N GLU A 168 -12.15 -9.40 6.06
CA GLU A 168 -13.43 -8.87 5.60
C GLU A 168 -14.36 -8.70 6.80
N ASP A 169 -15.05 -7.57 6.86
CA ASP A 169 -16.06 -7.25 7.85
C ASP A 169 -17.17 -6.38 7.22
N GLU A 170 -18.10 -5.89 8.03
CA GLU A 170 -19.19 -5.03 7.58
C GLU A 170 -18.74 -3.67 7.02
N LEU A 171 -17.51 -3.23 7.32
CA LEU A 171 -16.94 -1.99 6.82
C LEU A 171 -16.31 -2.18 5.45
N GLY A 172 -15.87 -3.40 5.13
CA GLY A 172 -15.39 -3.77 3.80
C GLY A 172 -14.34 -4.86 3.86
N TRP A 173 -13.32 -4.74 3.02
CA TRP A 173 -12.22 -5.68 2.98
C TRP A 173 -10.86 -4.98 2.97
N ALA A 174 -9.86 -5.69 3.49
CA ALA A 174 -8.46 -5.31 3.49
C ALA A 174 -7.62 -6.56 3.23
N GLY A 175 -6.53 -6.45 2.47
CA GLY A 175 -5.67 -7.59 2.25
C GLY A 175 -4.28 -7.24 1.76
N ALA A 176 -3.37 -8.21 1.90
CA ALA A 176 -1.97 -8.08 1.53
C ALA A 176 -1.43 -9.35 0.89
N ALA A 177 -0.57 -9.16 -0.12
CA ALA A 177 0.12 -10.24 -0.82
C ALA A 177 1.60 -9.89 -1.01
N ASP A 178 2.44 -10.91 -0.91
CA ASP A 178 3.83 -10.86 -1.32
C ASP A 178 3.95 -11.47 -2.72
N LEU A 179 4.29 -10.64 -3.71
CA LEU A 179 4.40 -11.03 -5.12
C LEU A 179 5.86 -11.31 -5.52
N GLY A 180 6.78 -11.44 -4.56
CA GLY A 180 8.20 -11.63 -4.81
C GLY A 180 8.92 -10.33 -5.18
N ALA A 181 8.60 -9.70 -6.31
CA ALA A 181 9.24 -8.44 -6.74
C ALA A 181 8.73 -7.22 -5.96
N VAL A 182 7.46 -7.26 -5.57
CA VAL A 182 6.75 -6.18 -4.87
C VAL A 182 5.80 -6.77 -3.84
N PHE A 183 5.40 -5.93 -2.89
CA PHE A 183 4.27 -6.20 -2.02
C PHE A 183 3.05 -5.46 -2.53
N VAL A 184 1.88 -6.05 -2.33
CA VAL A 184 0.61 -5.42 -2.66
C VAL A 184 -0.24 -5.36 -1.41
N VAL A 185 -0.80 -4.19 -1.14
CA VAL A 185 -1.71 -3.91 -0.03
C VAL A 185 -2.97 -3.30 -0.65
N GLY A 186 -4.14 -3.82 -0.33
CA GLY A 186 -5.38 -3.29 -0.88
C GLY A 186 -6.48 -3.24 0.16
N HIS A 187 -7.46 -2.37 -0.07
CA HIS A 187 -8.71 -2.35 0.67
C HIS A 187 -9.85 -1.87 -0.22
N GLY A 188 -11.09 -2.09 0.20
CA GLY A 188 -12.26 -1.66 -0.55
C GLY A 188 -13.57 -1.79 0.22
N LEU A 189 -14.66 -1.41 -0.45
CA LEU A 189 -16.03 -1.55 0.01
C LEU A 189 -16.54 -2.98 -0.24
N GLY A 190 -17.45 -3.44 0.63
CA GLY A 190 -18.13 -4.72 0.47
C GLY A 190 -17.24 -5.94 0.69
N ALA A 191 -17.65 -7.08 0.14
CA ALA A 191 -16.86 -8.31 0.19
C ALA A 191 -15.64 -8.20 -0.73
N ALA A 192 -14.52 -8.81 -0.38
CA ALA A 192 -13.37 -8.82 -1.28
C ALA A 192 -13.66 -9.71 -2.49
N PRO A 193 -13.06 -9.40 -3.65
CA PRO A 193 -13.18 -10.23 -4.84
C PRO A 193 -12.79 -11.69 -4.55
N ALA A 194 -13.63 -12.63 -4.98
CA ALA A 194 -13.36 -14.06 -4.84
C ALA A 194 -12.20 -14.49 -5.75
N ASP A 195 -12.19 -14.01 -6.99
CA ASP A 195 -11.20 -14.32 -8.01
C ASP A 195 -10.46 -13.05 -8.43
N ARG A 196 -9.51 -12.61 -7.60
CA ARG A 196 -8.74 -11.41 -7.92
C ARG A 196 -7.64 -11.73 -8.93
N SER A 197 -7.59 -10.95 -10.00
CA SER A 197 -6.49 -10.95 -10.96
C SER A 197 -5.83 -9.57 -11.00
N LEU A 198 -4.51 -9.55 -10.94
CA LEU A 198 -3.69 -8.36 -11.09
C LEU A 198 -2.78 -8.51 -12.31
N ARG A 199 -2.34 -7.39 -12.86
CA ARG A 199 -1.23 -7.32 -13.80
C ARG A 199 -0.12 -6.45 -13.23
N LEU A 200 1.13 -6.85 -13.42
CA LEU A 200 2.30 -6.06 -13.06
C LEU A 200 2.76 -5.24 -14.26
N LEU A 201 2.48 -3.94 -14.22
CA LEU A 201 2.99 -3.01 -15.21
C LEU A 201 4.50 -2.89 -15.06
N ALA A 202 5.25 -3.22 -16.11
CA ALA A 202 6.70 -3.03 -16.12
C ALA A 202 7.03 -1.54 -15.90
N PRO A 203 8.21 -1.19 -15.33
CA PRO A 203 8.50 0.19 -14.95
C PRO A 203 8.28 1.24 -16.05
N PRO A 204 8.61 1.02 -17.34
CA PRO A 204 8.28 1.98 -18.39
C PRO A 204 6.78 2.22 -18.60
N GLN A 205 5.95 1.18 -18.46
CA GLN A 205 4.49 1.29 -18.57
C GLN A 205 3.89 1.94 -17.32
N ALA A 206 4.37 1.57 -16.14
CA ALA A 206 3.97 2.19 -14.89
C ALA A 206 4.37 3.68 -14.82
N ALA A 207 5.52 4.05 -15.40
CA ALA A 207 5.94 5.43 -15.55
C ALA A 207 5.02 6.25 -16.47
N GLN A 208 4.43 5.64 -17.50
CA GLN A 208 3.42 6.29 -18.34
C GLN A 208 2.15 6.55 -17.53
N LEU A 209 1.68 5.57 -16.75
CA LEU A 209 0.53 5.74 -15.85
C LEU A 209 0.74 6.90 -14.87
N LEU A 210 1.95 7.05 -14.33
CA LEU A 210 2.32 8.15 -13.43
C LEU A 210 2.41 9.53 -14.10
N ALA A 211 2.63 9.56 -15.43
CA ALA A 211 2.78 10.79 -16.20
C ALA A 211 1.46 11.31 -16.80
N GLU A 212 0.42 10.46 -16.81
CA GLU A 212 -0.91 10.77 -17.32
C GLU A 212 -1.88 11.32 -16.25
N ASP A 213 -1.45 11.40 -14.98
CA ASP A 213 -2.16 12.07 -13.87
C ASP A 213 -1.67 13.50 -13.64
#